data_AF-A0A1M7Z9Q2-F1
#
_entry.id   AF-A0A1M7Z9Q2-F1
#
_cell.length_a   1.000
_cell.length_b   1.000
_cell.length_c   1.000
_cell.angle_alpha   90.00
_cell.angle_beta   90.00
_cell.angle_gamma   90.00
#
_symmetry.space_group_name_H-M   'P 1'
#
loop_
_entity.id
_entity.type
_entity.pdbx_description
1 polymer ?
#
loop_
_entity_poly.entity_id
_entity_poly.type
_entity_poly.pdbx_seq_one_letter_code
_entity_poly.pdbx_strand_id
1 'polypeptide(L)' 'MGIFWDLIQQSQIHDQKSKAETLEIRVRNLERELYQTREILIKILKILEEQTGKDINGDGKIG' A
#
# COMPACT_ATOMS: atom_id res chain seq x y z
N MET A 1 0.38 -43.49 8.92
CA MET A 1 0.09 -42.16 8.34
C MET A 1 -0.49 -42.42 6.98
N GLY A 2 -1.82 -42.38 6.88
CA GLY A 2 -2.55 -42.78 5.67
C GLY A 2 -2.76 -41.62 4.72
N ILE A 3 -3.05 -41.95 3.46
CA ILE A 3 -3.29 -41.00 2.35
C ILE A 3 -4.30 -39.90 2.73
N PHE A 4 -5.32 -40.24 3.54
CA PHE A 4 -6.30 -39.27 4.04
C PHE A 4 -5.70 -38.16 4.92
N TRP A 5 -4.68 -38.48 5.71
CA TRP A 5 -4.05 -37.50 6.60
C TRP A 5 -3.08 -36.58 5.84
N ASP A 6 -2.38 -37.12 4.85
CA ASP A 6 -1.51 -36.34 3.97
C ASP A 6 -2.32 -35.35 3.11
N LEU A 7 -3.49 -35.76 2.60
CA LEU A 7 -4.40 -34.88 1.85
C LEU A 7 -4.95 -33.73 2.71
N ILE A 8 -5.34 -34.02 3.96
CA ILE A 8 -5.81 -32.98 4.89
C ILE A 8 -4.68 -31.99 5.21
N GLN A 9 -3.46 -32.48 5.45
CA GLN A 9 -2.31 -31.62 5.71
C GLN A 9 -1.98 -30.74 4.50
N GLN A 10 -1.98 -31.31 3.29
CA GLN A 10 -1.73 -30.58 2.06
C GLN A 10 -2.77 -29.48 1.82
N SER A 11 -4.06 -29.76 2.10
CA SER A 11 -5.13 -28.76 2.03
C SER A 11 -4.91 -27.60 2.99
N GLN A 12 -4.54 -27.87 4.26
CA GLN A 12 -4.31 -26.82 5.24
C GLN A 12 -3.12 -25.93 4.88
N ILE A 13 -2.03 -26.52 4.37
CA ILE A 13 -0.86 -25.76 3.88
C ILE A 13 -1.25 -24.89 2.68
N HIS A 14 -2.05 -25.43 1.76
CA HIS A 14 -2.54 -24.68 0.61
C HIS A 14 -3.42 -23.49 1.02
N ASP A 15 -4.35 -23.69 1.96
CA ASP A 15 -5.22 -22.64 2.47
C ASP A 15 -4.44 -21.52 3.17
N GLN A 16 -3.42 -21.88 3.97
CA GLN A 16 -2.54 -20.90 4.61
C GLN A 16 -1.73 -20.12 3.58
N LYS A 17 -1.19 -20.80 2.56
CA LYS A 17 -0.45 -20.15 1.47
C LYS A 17 -1.33 -19.16 0.69
N SER A 18 -2.54 -19.57 0.33
CA SER A 18 -3.50 -18.72 -0.38
C SER A 18 -3.88 -17.48 0.43
N LYS A 19 -4.08 -17.63 1.75
CA LYS A 19 -4.34 -16.49 2.65
C LYS A 19 -3.14 -15.54 2.74
N ALA A 20 -1.92 -16.08 2.82
CA ALA A 20 -0.70 -15.27 2.84
C ALA A 20 -0.52 -14.49 1.53
N GLU A 21 -0.67 -15.14 0.38
CA GLU A 21 -0.61 -14.51 -0.94
C GLU A 21 -1.66 -13.38 -1.08
N THR A 22 -2.89 -13.63 -0.60
CA THR A 22 -3.96 -12.62 -0.59
C THR A 22 -3.60 -11.41 0.28
N LEU A 23 -2.98 -11.63 1.44
CA LEU A 23 -2.56 -10.55 2.33
C LEU A 23 -1.44 -9.71 1.70
N GLU A 24 -0.43 -10.35 1.10
CA GLU A 24 0.66 -9.66 0.40
C GLU A 24 0.15 -8.80 -0.75
N ILE A 25 -0.80 -9.31 -1.54
CA ILE A 25 -1.42 -8.53 -2.63
C ILE A 25 -2.15 -7.30 -2.08
N ARG A 26 -2.89 -7.46 -0.98
CA ARG A 26 -3.62 -6.34 -0.34
C ARG A 26 -2.66 -5.29 0.19
N VAL A 27 -1.57 -5.70 0.85
CA VAL A 27 -0.53 -4.77 1.34
C VAL A 27 0.09 -4.02 0.17
N ARG A 28 0.47 -4.71 -0.90
CA ARG A 28 1.04 -4.08 -2.10
C ARG A 28 0.11 -3.06 -2.75
N ASN A 29 -1.20 -3.34 -2.76
CA ASN A 29 -2.20 -2.40 -3.29
C ASN A 29 -2.33 -1.17 -2.39
N LEU A 30 -2.38 -1.35 -1.06
CA LEU A 30 -2.42 -0.24 -0.12
C LEU A 30 -1.16 0.63 -0.19
N GLU A 31 0.02 0.04 -0.32
CA GLU A 31 1.28 0.77 -0.51
C GLU A 31 1.25 1.61 -1.79
N ARG A 32 0.71 1.05 -2.89
CA ARG A 32 0.55 1.78 -4.15
C ARG A 32 -0.42 2.95 -4.01
N GLU A 33 -1.56 2.75 -3.38
CA GLU A 33 -2.56 3.80 -3.16
C GLU A 33 -2.02 4.90 -2.25
N LEU A 34 -1.28 4.55 -1.20
CA LEU A 34 -0.63 5.50 -0.30
C LEU A 34 0.40 6.35 -1.05
N TYR A 35 1.22 5.73 -1.90
CA TYR A 35 2.18 6.45 -2.73
C TYR A 35 1.49 7.43 -3.68
N GLN A 36 0.44 6.99 -4.38
CA GLN A 36 -0.33 7.85 -5.28
C GLN A 36 -0.99 9.03 -4.54
N THR A 37 -1.55 8.77 -3.36
CA THR A 37 -2.16 9.81 -2.52
C THR A 37 -1.13 10.84 -2.10
N ARG A 38 0.05 10.40 -1.65
CA ARG A 38 1.14 11.29 -1.26
C ARG A 38 1.60 12.17 -2.42
N GLU A 39 1.76 11.61 -3.61
CA GLU A 39 2.12 12.37 -4.82
C GLU A 39 1.08 13.45 -5.15
N ILE A 40 -0.21 13.13 -5.03
CA ILE A 40 -1.29 14.10 -5.25
C ILE A 40 -1.26 15.20 -4.19
N LEU A 41 -1.11 14.84 -2.91
CA LEU A 41 -1.04 15.83 -1.83
C LEU A 41 0.13 16.79 -2.02
N ILE A 42 1.30 16.28 -2.42
CA ILE A 42 2.45 17.12 -2.74
C ILE A 42 2.08 18.08 -3.87
N LYS A 43 1.55 17.58 -5.01
CA LYS A 43 1.15 18.44 -6.13
C LYS A 43 0.14 19.52 -5.76
N ILE A 44 -0.85 19.19 -4.94
CA ILE A 44 -1.84 20.16 -4.45
C ILE A 44 -1.14 21.22 -3.60
N LEU A 45 -0.28 20.79 -2.68
CA LEU A 45 0.43 21.69 -1.80
C LEU A 45 1.32 22.66 -2.60
N LYS A 46 2.06 22.15 -3.59
CA LYS A 46 2.83 22.97 -4.55
C LYS A 46 2.00 24.06 -5.20
N ILE A 47 0.86 23.67 -5.80
CA ILE A 47 -0.06 24.59 -6.46
C ILE A 47 -0.61 25.61 -5.45
N LEU A 48 -0.92 25.18 -4.23
CA LEU A 48 -1.51 26.05 -3.22
C LEU A 48 -0.48 27.07 -2.70
N GLU A 49 0.79 26.69 -2.58
CA GLU A 49 1.89 27.61 -2.28
C GLU A 49 2.07 28.64 -3.39
N GLU A 50 2.11 28.21 -4.65
CA GLU A 50 2.20 29.10 -5.82
C GLU A 50 1.04 30.09 -5.90
N GLN A 51 -0.19 29.65 -5.65
CA GLN A 51 -1.39 30.49 -5.70
C GLN A 51 -1.48 31.46 -4.52
N THR A 52 -1.04 31.04 -3.32
CA THR A 52 -1.16 31.86 -2.11
C THR A 52 0.07 32.74 -1.86
N GLY A 53 1.19 32.47 -2.55
CA GLY A 53 2.46 33.16 -2.34
C GLY A 53 3.02 32.97 -0.93
N LYS A 54 2.60 31.90 -0.25
CA LYS A 54 3.01 31.55 1.11
C LYS A 54 3.62 30.16 1.10
N ASP A 55 4.69 30.00 1.87
CA ASP A 55 5.26 28.70 2.19
C ASP A 55 4.35 28.01 3.21
N ILE A 56 3.79 26.86 2.84
CA ILE A 56 2.79 26.13 3.63
C ILE A 56 3.42 24.90 4.28
N ASN A 57 4.40 24.30 3.60
CA ASN A 57 5.15 23.16 4.12
C ASN A 57 6.33 23.56 5.04
N GLY A 58 6.74 24.82 5.03
CA GLY A 58 7.80 25.36 5.87
C GLY A 58 9.22 25.12 5.37
N ASP A 59 9.42 24.82 4.08
CA ASP A 59 10.73 24.56 3.47
C ASP A 59 11.48 25.82 3.02
N GLY A 60 10.87 26.99 3.20
CA GLY A 60 11.40 28.29 2.84
C GLY A 60 11.33 28.60 1.34
N LYS A 61 10.66 27.77 0.54
CA LYS A 61 10.41 27.97 -0.89
C LYS A 61 8.91 28.05 -1.14
N ILE A 62 8.55 28.70 -2.24
CA ILE A 62 7.18 28.72 -2.74
C ILE A 62 7.21 27.89 -4.02
N GLY A 63 6.59 26.71 -4.02
CA GLY A 63 6.60 25.81 -5.18
C GLY A 63 6.77 24.34 -4.86
#